data_AF-A0A3P7JPN0-F1
#
_entry.id   AF-A0A3P7JPN0-F1
#
_cell.length_a   1.000
_cell.length_b   1.000
_cell.length_c   1.000
_cell.angle_alpha   90.00
_cell.angle_beta   90.00
_cell.angle_gamma   90.00
#
_symmetry.space_group_name_H-M   'P 1'
#
loop_
_entity.id
_entity.type
_entity.pdbx_description
1 polymer ?
#
loop_
_entity_poly.entity_id
_entity_poly.type
_entity_poly.pdbx_seq_one_letter_code
_entity_poly.pdbx_strand_id
1 'polypeptide(L)'
;MIKKGIVGLFVRHNKFLRTCSLESAACRLPWSGVWIKGDREFNITQESLGSLGSCRSKNNDQYLLSSSTDRGDCFRCLIVFPVHENVLQYKISKFDYFILN
;
A
#
# COMPACT_ATOMS: atom_id res chain seq x y z
N MET A 1 3.07 -1.29 -30.63
CA MET A 1 2.23 -1.96 -29.61
C MET A 1 3.11 -2.30 -28.42
N ILE A 2 3.07 -1.50 -27.36
CA ILE A 2 3.93 -1.66 -26.19
C ILE A 2 3.29 -2.69 -25.25
N LYS A 3 3.94 -3.85 -25.07
CA LYS A 3 3.51 -4.85 -24.10
C LYS A 3 3.67 -4.27 -22.69
N LYS A 4 2.57 -4.02 -21.99
CA LYS A 4 2.59 -3.70 -20.56
C LYS A 4 3.08 -4.95 -19.81
N GLY A 5 4.27 -4.84 -19.21
CA GLY A 5 4.91 -5.91 -18.47
C GLY A 5 4.11 -6.27 -17.22
N ILE A 6 3.76 -7.55 -17.08
CA ILE A 6 3.26 -8.13 -15.84
C ILE A 6 4.47 -8.26 -14.91
N VAL A 7 4.57 -7.41 -13.89
CA VAL A 7 5.51 -7.64 -12.79
C VAL A 7 4.90 -8.71 -11.89
N GLY A 8 5.06 -9.97 -12.29
CA GLY A 8 4.68 -11.13 -11.49
C GLY A 8 5.78 -11.45 -10.49
N LEU A 9 5.64 -10.98 -9.25
CA LEU A 9 6.50 -11.44 -8.15
C LEU A 9 5.97 -12.80 -7.66
N PHE A 10 6.54 -13.88 -8.18
CA PHE A 10 6.38 -15.23 -7.65
C PHE A 10 7.16 -15.33 -6.33
N VAL A 11 6.48 -15.41 -5.19
CA VAL A 11 7.09 -15.93 -3.95
C VAL A 11 6.14 -16.91 -3.29
N ARG A 12 6.56 -18.18 -3.25
CA ARG A 12 5.87 -19.30 -2.60
C ARG A 12 5.88 -19.13 -1.07
N HIS A 13 4.74 -19.48 -0.46
CA HIS A 13 4.49 -19.79 0.97
C HIS A 13 4.32 -18.65 1.98
N ASN A 14 3.18 -17.94 1.88
CA ASN A 14 2.23 -17.75 2.99
C ASN A 14 0.86 -17.33 2.42
N LYS A 15 -0.15 -18.20 2.52
CA LYS A 15 -1.43 -18.12 1.76
C LYS A 15 -2.31 -16.89 2.05
N PHE A 16 -1.97 -16.04 3.02
CA PHE A 16 -2.89 -15.01 3.52
C PHE A 16 -2.71 -13.63 2.91
N LEU A 17 -1.55 -13.33 2.31
CA LEU A 17 -1.28 -12.07 1.63
C LEU A 17 -1.05 -12.39 0.16
N ARG A 18 -2.15 -12.62 -0.56
CA ARG A 18 -2.12 -12.71 -2.01
C ARG A 18 -1.53 -11.42 -2.57
N THR A 19 -0.65 -11.54 -3.55
CA THR A 19 0.05 -10.47 -4.25
C THR A 19 -0.85 -9.26 -4.51
N CYS A 20 -0.44 -8.05 -4.06
CA CYS A 20 -1.10 -6.83 -4.53
C CYS A 20 -0.90 -6.72 -6.04
N SER A 21 -1.99 -6.67 -6.81
CA SER A 21 -1.90 -6.52 -8.26
C SER A 21 -1.68 -5.05 -8.64
N LEU A 22 -0.96 -4.84 -9.72
CA LEU A 22 -0.86 -3.56 -10.43
C LEU A 22 -2.00 -3.40 -11.45
N GLU A 23 -3.19 -3.94 -11.16
CA GLU A 23 -4.35 -3.63 -12.00
C GLU A 23 -4.63 -2.13 -11.86
N SER A 24 -4.72 -1.42 -12.99
CA SER A 24 -4.90 0.02 -13.05
C SER A 24 -6.33 0.44 -12.68
N ALA A 25 -6.81 0.01 -11.52
CA ALA A 25 -8.04 0.50 -10.93
C ALA A 25 -7.79 1.88 -10.32
N ALA A 26 -8.82 2.73 -10.33
CA ALA A 26 -8.79 4.01 -9.62
C ALA A 26 -8.56 3.74 -8.11
N CYS A 27 -7.38 4.10 -7.62
CA CYS A 27 -7.01 3.92 -6.22
C CYS A 27 -7.53 5.10 -5.40
N ARG A 28 -8.71 4.94 -4.78
CA ARG A 28 -9.28 5.92 -3.85
C ARG A 28 -9.46 5.32 -2.47
N LEU A 29 -8.90 6.01 -1.48
CA LEU A 29 -9.05 5.69 -0.07
C LEU A 29 -10.40 6.26 0.42
N PRO A 30 -11.22 5.45 1.10
CA PRO A 30 -12.51 5.91 1.62
C PRO A 30 -12.36 6.81 2.86
N TRP A 31 -11.17 6.82 3.46
CA TRP A 31 -10.85 7.62 4.63
C TRP A 31 -10.04 8.83 4.22
N SER A 32 -10.34 9.97 4.82
CA SER A 32 -9.59 11.21 4.63
C SER A 32 -9.67 12.06 5.89
N GLY A 33 -8.64 12.85 6.16
CA GLY A 33 -8.54 13.73 7.33
C GLY A 33 -7.23 13.55 8.08
N VAL A 34 -7.18 14.13 9.28
CA VAL A 34 -6.05 14.01 10.20
C VAL A 34 -6.32 12.84 11.14
N TRP A 35 -5.42 11.85 11.15
CA TRP A 35 -5.50 10.66 12.00
C TRP A 35 -4.37 10.65 13.01
N ILE A 36 -4.44 9.76 14.01
CA ILE A 36 -3.39 9.59 15.01
C ILE A 36 -2.79 8.19 14.86
N LYS A 37 -1.47 8.10 14.76
CA LYS A 37 -0.71 6.85 14.71
C LYS A 37 0.40 6.86 15.75
N GLY A 38 0.20 6.10 16.84
CA GLY A 38 1.02 6.27 18.04
C GLY A 38 0.77 7.66 18.62
N ASP A 39 1.82 8.45 18.81
CA ASP A 39 1.73 9.83 19.33
C ASP A 39 1.89 10.90 18.24
N ARG A 40 1.69 10.54 16.97
CA ARG A 40 1.92 11.43 15.83
C ARG A 40 0.68 11.59 14.97
N GLU A 41 0.48 12.81 14.47
CA GLU A 41 -0.49 13.08 13.42
C GLU A 41 -0.12 12.35 12.13
N PHE A 42 -1.15 11.87 11.44
CA PHE A 42 -1.05 11.04 10.26
C PHE A 42 -2.13 11.46 9.28
N ASN A 43 -1.75 12.27 8.29
CA ASN A 43 -2.68 12.78 7.30
C ASN A 43 -3.00 11.73 6.24
N ILE A 44 -4.28 11.42 6.09
CA ILE A 44 -4.79 10.54 5.04
C ILE A 44 -5.59 11.39 4.06
N THR A 45 -5.29 11.27 2.77
CA THR A 45 -6.09 11.86 1.69
C THR A 45 -6.74 10.76 0.87
N GLN A 46 -7.62 11.13 -0.07
CA GLN A 46 -8.23 10.15 -0.96
C GLN A 46 -7.20 9.38 -1.82
N GLU A 47 -5.98 9.90 -1.96
CA GLU A 47 -4.94 9.35 -2.83
C GLU A 47 -3.65 8.97 -2.08
N SER A 48 -3.55 9.21 -0.78
CA SER A 48 -2.34 8.96 0.00
C SER A 48 -2.64 8.54 1.43
N LEU A 49 -1.92 7.52 1.91
CA LEU A 49 -1.87 7.12 3.31
C LEU A 49 -0.66 7.79 3.99
N GLY A 50 -0.59 9.11 3.89
CA GLY A 50 0.46 9.92 4.53
C GLY A 50 1.87 9.40 4.23
N SER A 51 2.65 9.16 5.29
CA SER A 51 4.04 8.69 5.18
C SER A 51 4.18 7.23 4.69
N LEU A 52 3.08 6.49 4.52
CA LEU A 52 3.12 5.14 3.96
C LEU A 52 3.25 5.14 2.43
N GLY A 53 2.76 6.21 1.78
CA GLY A 53 2.87 6.43 0.34
C GLY A 53 1.54 6.73 -0.36
N SER A 54 1.64 7.00 -1.67
CA SER A 54 0.51 7.30 -2.55
C SER A 54 -0.15 6.03 -3.08
N CYS A 55 -1.48 6.03 -3.12
CA CYS A 55 -2.34 4.96 -3.61
C CYS A 55 -2.14 4.76 -5.11
N ARG A 56 -1.72 3.56 -5.53
CA ARG A 56 -1.52 3.20 -6.95
C ARG A 56 -2.57 2.22 -7.47
N SER A 57 -2.95 1.25 -6.65
CA SER A 57 -4.00 0.30 -7.00
C SER A 57 -4.76 -0.16 -5.75
N LYS A 58 -6.04 -0.46 -5.93
CA LYS A 58 -6.91 -1.03 -4.91
C LYS A 58 -7.54 -2.30 -5.46
N ASN A 59 -7.45 -3.37 -4.67
CA ASN A 59 -8.16 -4.62 -4.91
C ASN A 59 -8.84 -5.08 -3.61
N ASN A 60 -10.16 -4.91 -3.53
CA ASN A 60 -10.92 -5.10 -2.29
C ASN A 60 -10.31 -4.27 -1.13
N ASP A 61 -9.92 -4.93 -0.05
CA ASP A 61 -9.31 -4.29 1.13
C ASP A 61 -7.79 -4.15 1.02
N GLN A 62 -7.21 -4.53 -0.13
CA GLN A 62 -5.78 -4.44 -0.41
C GLN A 62 -5.47 -3.17 -1.19
N TYR A 63 -4.44 -2.47 -0.74
CA TYR A 63 -3.96 -1.21 -1.29
C TYR A 63 -2.49 -1.35 -1.62
N LEU A 64 -2.14 -1.05 -2.88
CA LEU A 64 -0.75 -0.90 -3.31
C LEU A 64 -0.38 0.57 -3.20
N LEU A 65 0.60 0.88 -2.35
CA LEU A 65 1.18 2.21 -2.22
C LEU A 65 2.53 2.28 -2.91
N SER A 66 2.85 3.46 -3.42
CA SER A 66 4.21 3.82 -3.83
C SER A 66 4.75 4.97 -3.01
N SER A 67 6.03 4.93 -2.68
CA SER A 67 6.77 6.06 -2.12
C SER A 67 8.02 6.27 -2.95
N SER A 68 8.20 7.47 -3.48
CA SER A 68 9.45 7.85 -4.14
C SER A 68 10.49 8.19 -3.08
N THR A 69 11.68 7.64 -3.23
CA THR A 69 12.85 7.91 -2.39
C THR A 69 14.01 8.29 -3.29
N ASP A 70 15.10 8.83 -2.73
CA ASP A 70 16.32 9.11 -3.50
C ASP A 70 16.90 7.87 -4.19
N ARG A 71 16.51 6.67 -3.74
CA ARG A 71 16.92 5.37 -4.28
C ARG A 71 15.95 4.77 -5.30
N GLY A 72 14.89 5.52 -5.65
CA GLY A 72 13.84 5.08 -6.58
C GLY A 72 12.49 4.82 -5.91
N ASP A 73 11.56 4.29 -6.71
CA ASP A 73 10.19 4.03 -6.28
C ASP A 73 10.08 2.73 -5.48
N CYS A 74 9.64 2.86 -4.23
CA CYS A 74 9.34 1.74 -3.35
C CYS A 74 7.85 1.44 -3.37
N PHE A 75 7.48 0.16 -3.48
CA PHE A 75 6.10 -0.29 -3.48
C PHE A 75 5.79 -1.09 -2.20
N ARG A 76 4.62 -0.86 -1.61
CA ARG A 76 4.16 -1.55 -0.40
C ARG A 76 2.72 -1.99 -0.56
N CYS A 77 2.42 -3.23 -0.18
CA CYS A 77 1.07 -3.77 -0.15
C CYS A 77 0.54 -3.73 1.28
N LEU A 78 -0.66 -3.18 1.46
CA LEU A 78 -1.31 -3.04 2.76
C LEU A 78 -2.74 -3.53 2.69
N ILE A 79 -3.20 -4.14 3.76
CA ILE A 79 -4.61 -4.46 3.98
C ILE A 79 -5.10 -3.57 5.11
N VAL A 80 -6.18 -2.82 4.89
CA VAL A 80 -6.75 -1.92 5.89
C VAL A 80 -8.11 -2.45 6.34
N PHE A 81 -8.29 -2.57 7.64
CA PHE A 81 -9.48 -3.06 8.31
C PHE A 81 -10.10 -1.91 9.14
N PRO A 82 -11.33 -1.45 8.82
CA PRO A 82 -12.06 -0.55 9.69
C PRO A 82 -12.58 -1.34 10.90
N VAL A 83 -11.94 -1.18 12.06
CA VAL A 83 -12.30 -1.91 13.29
C VAL A 83 -13.51 -1.27 13.97
N HIS A 84 -13.54 0.07 13.99
CA HIS A 84 -14.63 0.88 14.51
C HIS A 84 -14.71 2.20 13.71
N GLU A 85 -15.75 3.00 13.93
CA GLU A 85 -15.77 4.39 13.49
C GLU A 85 -14.51 5.11 14.01
N ASN A 86 -13.75 5.70 13.08
CA ASN A 86 -12.48 6.37 13.33
C ASN A 86 -11.33 5.50 13.87
N VAL A 87 -11.42 4.16 13.79
CA VAL A 87 -10.32 3.25 14.15
C VAL A 87 -9.99 2.35 12.97
N LEU A 88 -8.81 2.58 12.39
CA LEU A 88 -8.26 1.76 11.30
C LEU A 88 -7.13 0.89 11.83
N GLN A 89 -7.22 -0.42 11.58
CA GLN A 89 -6.10 -1.33 11.72
C GLN A 89 -5.57 -1.64 10.33
N TYR A 90 -4.25 -1.74 10.17
CA TYR A 90 -3.69 -2.19 8.90
C TYR A 90 -2.62 -3.25 9.11
N LYS A 91 -2.49 -4.14 8.13
CA LYS A 91 -1.41 -5.12 8.03
C LYS A 91 -0.64 -4.87 6.74
N ILE A 92 0.68 -4.99 6.80
CA ILE A 92 1.54 -4.90 5.63
C ILE A 92 2.02 -6.28 5.24
N SER A 93 2.15 -6.55 3.93
CA SER A 93 2.98 -7.66 3.50
C SER A 93 4.43 -7.32 3.82
N LYS A 94 5.00 -7.96 4.83
CA LYS A 94 6.44 -7.85 5.08
C LYS A 94 7.19 -8.44 3.88
N PHE A 95 7.73 -7.55 3.06
CA PHE A 95 8.89 -7.78 2.22
C PHE A 95 9.74 -6.51 2.30
N ASP A 96 10.37 -6.30 3.47
CA ASP A 96 11.51 -5.42 3.58
C ASP A 96 12.74 -6.23 3.15
N TYR A 97 13.42 -5.81 2.09
CA TYR A 97 14.79 -6.24 1.83
C TYR A 97 15.67 -5.03 1.56
N PHE A 98 16.73 -4.94 2.36
CA PHE A 98 17.90 -4.13 2.09
C PHE A 98 18.81 -4.94 1.17
N ILE A 99 19.26 -4.34 0.07
CA ILE A 99 20.53 -4.72 -0.52
C ILE A 99 21.34 -3.44 -0.65
N LEU A 100 22.36 -3.33 0.19
CA LEU A 100 23.52 -2.49 -0.05
C LEU A 100 24.40 -3.21 -1.06
N ASN A 101 24.74 -2.54 -2.15
CA ASN A 101 26.08 -2.53 -2.72
C ASN A 101 26.31 -1.15 -3.32
#